data_AF-A0A9D2AS94-F1
#
_entry.id   AF-A0A9D2AS94-F1
#
_cell.length_a   1.000
_cell.length_b   1.000
_cell.length_c   1.000
_cell.angle_alpha   90.00
_cell.angle_beta   90.00
_cell.angle_gamma   90.00
#
_symmetry.space_group_name_H-M   'P 1'
#
loop_
_entity.id
_entity.type
_entity.pdbx_description
1 polymer ?
#
loop_
_entity_poly.entity_id
_entity_poly.type
_entity_poly.pdbx_seq_one_letter_code
_entity_poly.pdbx_strand_id
1 'polypeptide(L)'
;MDEKFRRRFRSFENSLDSLSEARSRDMEDSFVLSGTSAKFSITFDLSWKCMKDILVQYYSITGFVVGSPREVLREAFGAGMISGDIWMEMLKVRNQLAHDYDGVIVKEYCQRIIRDYIDKLYEFRDWTYRRVLAENQEGEDR
;
A
#
# COMPACT_ATOMS: atom_id res chain seq x y z
N MET A 1 12.90 -13.81 0.47
CA MET A 1 11.49 -13.65 0.91
C MET A 1 10.72 -14.95 0.72
N ASP A 2 9.80 -15.28 1.63
CA ASP A 2 9.02 -16.51 1.58
C ASP A 2 7.85 -16.47 0.56
N GLU A 3 7.23 -17.64 0.32
CA GLU A 3 6.10 -17.79 -0.61
C GLU A 3 4.87 -16.98 -0.15
N LYS A 4 4.68 -16.84 1.16
CA LYS A 4 3.56 -16.08 1.75
C LYS A 4 3.68 -14.60 1.39
N PHE A 5 4.87 -14.01 1.51
CA PHE A 5 5.16 -12.65 1.06
C PHE A 5 4.90 -12.52 -0.43
N ARG A 6 5.45 -13.41 -1.27
CA ARG A 6 5.29 -13.33 -2.74
C ARG A 6 3.83 -13.32 -3.17
N ARG A 7 3.00 -14.17 -2.57
CA ARG A 7 1.54 -14.19 -2.83
C ARG A 7 0.87 -12.88 -2.42
N ARG A 8 1.20 -12.37 -1.23
CA ARG A 8 0.64 -11.11 -0.73
C ARG A 8 1.07 -9.92 -1.58
N PHE A 9 2.33 -9.87 -1.99
CA PHE A 9 2.85 -8.81 -2.85
C PHE A 9 2.15 -8.83 -4.22
N ARG A 10 1.94 -10.01 -4.81
CA ARG A 10 1.11 -10.15 -6.02
C ARG A 10 -0.33 -9.66 -5.82
N SER A 11 -0.95 -9.98 -4.68
CA SER A 11 -2.27 -9.44 -4.34
C SER A 11 -2.26 -7.91 -4.23
N PHE A 12 -1.21 -7.33 -3.63
CA PHE A 12 -1.02 -5.89 -3.55
C PHE A 12 -0.93 -5.26 -4.94
N GLU A 13 -0.13 -5.83 -5.84
CA GLU A 13 0.01 -5.34 -7.21
C GLU A 13 -1.30 -5.38 -7.98
N ASN A 14 -2.00 -6.53 -7.97
CA ASN A 14 -3.30 -6.65 -8.63
C ASN A 14 -4.32 -5.65 -8.08
N SER A 15 -4.31 -5.41 -6.76
CA SER A 15 -5.18 -4.44 -6.11
C SER A 15 -4.81 -3.01 -6.50
N LEU A 16 -3.52 -2.69 -6.60
CA LEU A 16 -3.02 -1.39 -7.01
C LEU A 16 -3.37 -1.07 -8.46
N ASP A 17 -3.21 -2.03 -9.37
CA ASP A 17 -3.60 -1.87 -10.77
C ASP A 17 -5.11 -1.68 -10.91
N SER A 18 -5.91 -2.41 -10.12
CA SER A 18 -7.36 -2.19 -10.13
C SER A 18 -7.78 -0.85 -9.52
N LEU A 19 -7.02 -0.34 -8.55
CA LEU A 19 -7.22 1.01 -7.98
C LEU A 19 -6.82 2.09 -9.00
N SER A 20 -5.76 1.88 -9.77
CA SER A 20 -5.25 2.87 -10.73
C SER A 20 -6.22 3.16 -11.87
N GLU A 21 -7.12 2.21 -12.19
CA GLU A 21 -8.25 2.45 -13.09
C GLU A 21 -9.08 3.69 -12.70
N ALA A 22 -9.16 4.05 -11.41
CA ALA A 22 -9.90 5.22 -10.95
C ALA A 22 -9.41 6.53 -11.60
N ARG A 23 -8.17 6.60 -12.10
CA ARG A 23 -7.63 7.73 -12.86
C ARG A 23 -8.40 8.04 -14.14
N SER A 24 -9.09 7.05 -14.71
CA SER A 24 -9.83 7.18 -15.97
C SER A 24 -11.34 6.96 -15.81
N ARG A 25 -11.87 6.98 -14.58
CA ARG A 25 -13.31 6.81 -14.31
C ARG A 25 -13.96 8.15 -13.97
N ASP A 26 -15.28 8.20 -14.11
CA ASP A 26 -16.10 9.31 -13.67
C ASP A 26 -16.28 9.26 -12.15
N MET A 27 -15.70 10.24 -11.44
CA MET A 27 -15.75 10.33 -9.98
C MET A 27 -17.01 11.02 -9.46
N GLU A 28 -17.92 11.47 -10.33
CA GLU A 28 -19.26 11.89 -9.93
C GLU A 28 -20.20 10.68 -9.74
N ASP A 29 -19.85 9.51 -10.29
CA ASP A 29 -20.59 8.27 -10.07
C ASP A 29 -20.34 7.73 -8.66
N SER A 30 -21.42 7.68 -7.85
CA SER A 30 -21.40 7.16 -6.48
C SER A 30 -20.87 5.72 -6.35
N PHE A 31 -21.07 4.87 -7.35
CA PHE A 31 -20.52 3.51 -7.36
C PHE A 31 -19.02 3.51 -7.61
N VAL A 32 -18.54 4.37 -8.51
CA VAL A 32 -17.10 4.54 -8.77
C VAL A 32 -16.41 5.12 -7.53
N LEU A 33 -16.99 6.11 -6.87
CA LEU A 33 -16.49 6.66 -5.60
C LEU A 33 -16.36 5.55 -4.55
N SER A 34 -17.45 4.85 -4.27
CA SER A 34 -17.49 3.77 -3.27
C SER A 34 -16.49 2.66 -3.60
N GLY A 35 -16.42 2.25 -4.87
CA GLY A 35 -15.45 1.27 -5.36
C GLY A 35 -14.01 1.74 -5.19
N THR A 36 -13.73 3.02 -5.43
CA THR A 36 -12.39 3.61 -5.26
C THR A 36 -11.97 3.62 -3.79
N SER A 37 -12.87 4.01 -2.86
CA SER A 37 -12.62 3.94 -1.41
C SER A 37 -12.30 2.51 -0.95
N ALA A 38 -13.11 1.53 -1.38
CA ALA A 38 -12.92 0.14 -1.02
C ALA A 38 -11.59 -0.41 -1.56
N LYS A 39 -11.30 -0.18 -2.85
CA LYS A 39 -10.04 -0.59 -3.48
C LYS A 39 -8.83 0.07 -2.83
N PHE A 40 -8.91 1.36 -2.47
CA PHE A 40 -7.85 2.05 -1.74
C PHE A 40 -7.59 1.38 -0.38
N SER A 41 -8.65 1.13 0.39
CA SER A 41 -8.54 0.53 1.72
C SER A 41 -7.88 -0.85 1.67
N ILE A 42 -8.26 -1.69 0.69
CA ILE A 42 -7.66 -3.01 0.46
C ILE A 42 -6.20 -2.88 0.05
N THR A 43 -5.90 -2.01 -0.91
CA THR A 43 -4.54 -1.82 -1.45
C THR A 43 -3.59 -1.33 -0.37
N PHE A 44 -4.01 -0.34 0.43
CA PHE A 44 -3.25 0.15 1.57
C PHE A 44 -3.05 -0.94 2.63
N ASP A 45 -4.09 -1.73 2.92
CA ASP A 45 -3.95 -2.82 3.89
C ASP A 45 -2.99 -3.92 3.46
N LEU A 46 -2.91 -4.19 2.17
CA LEU A 46 -1.94 -5.12 1.61
C LEU A 46 -0.53 -4.52 1.63
N SER A 47 -0.38 -3.23 1.32
CA SER A 47 0.93 -2.59 1.24
C SER A 47 1.63 -2.56 2.60
N TRP A 48 0.97 -2.14 3.69
CA TRP A 48 1.61 -2.14 5.01
C TRP A 48 1.89 -3.56 5.50
N LYS A 49 1.07 -4.55 5.14
CA LYS A 49 1.37 -5.96 5.47
C LYS A 49 2.61 -6.44 4.71
N CYS A 50 2.79 -6.06 3.45
CA CYS A 50 4.03 -6.33 2.70
C CYS A 50 5.24 -5.65 3.36
N MET A 51 5.09 -4.39 3.79
CA MET A 51 6.16 -3.69 4.51
C MET A 51 6.54 -4.43 5.79
N LYS A 52 5.55 -4.90 6.55
CA LYS A 52 5.78 -5.71 7.75
C LYS A 52 6.55 -6.98 7.45
N ASP A 53 6.19 -7.70 6.39
CA ASP A 53 6.93 -8.91 6.01
C ASP A 53 8.38 -8.57 5.63
N ILE A 54 8.63 -7.48 4.90
CA ILE A 54 9.98 -7.03 4.53
C ILE A 54 10.79 -6.68 5.77
N LEU A 55 10.23 -5.90 6.70
CA LEU A 55 10.90 -5.54 7.94
C LEU A 55 11.29 -6.78 8.77
N VAL A 56 10.40 -7.78 8.84
CA VAL A 56 10.66 -9.01 9.61
C VAL A 56 11.60 -9.97 8.88
N GLN A 57 11.41 -10.21 7.57
CA GLN A 57 12.13 -11.25 6.83
C GLN A 57 13.43 -10.75 6.18
N TYR A 58 13.46 -9.50 5.70
CA TYR A 58 14.63 -8.93 5.02
C TYR A 58 15.54 -8.20 6.01
N TYR A 59 14.97 -7.35 6.87
CA TYR A 59 15.74 -6.58 7.85
C TYR A 59 15.89 -7.26 9.22
N SER A 60 15.26 -8.44 9.43
CA SER A 60 15.27 -9.16 10.71
C SER A 60 14.77 -8.35 11.92
N ILE A 61 13.93 -7.33 11.69
CA ILE A 61 13.38 -6.48 12.75
C ILE A 61 12.16 -7.18 13.34
N THR A 62 12.37 -7.88 14.45
CA THR A 62 11.33 -8.70 15.12
C THR A 62 10.72 -8.04 16.36
N GLY A 63 11.23 -6.89 16.80
CA GLY A 63 10.77 -6.17 18.00
C GLY A 63 9.31 -5.69 17.96
N PHE A 64 8.66 -5.71 16.78
CA PHE A 64 7.29 -5.24 16.57
C PHE A 64 6.45 -6.25 15.74
N VAL A 65 6.65 -7.56 15.91
CA VAL A 65 5.92 -8.60 15.14
C VAL A 65 4.38 -8.52 15.32
N VAL A 66 3.88 -7.95 16.42
CA VAL A 66 2.44 -7.66 16.65
C VAL A 66 2.07 -6.23 16.21
N GLY A 67 3.03 -5.50 15.64
CA GLY A 67 2.93 -4.08 15.36
C GLY A 67 1.73 -3.72 14.49
N SER A 68 1.05 -2.68 14.95
CA SER A 68 -0.06 -2.00 14.29
C SER A 68 0.38 -1.40 12.95
N PRO A 69 -0.54 -1.07 12.04
CA PRO A 69 -0.21 -0.39 10.79
C PRO A 69 0.64 0.87 11.02
N ARG A 70 0.38 1.60 12.11
CA ARG A 70 1.12 2.81 12.47
C ARG A 70 2.60 2.53 12.78
N GLU A 71 2.87 1.50 13.56
CA GLU A 71 4.24 1.11 13.92
C GLU A 71 4.99 0.62 12.69
N VAL A 72 4.34 -0.22 11.86
CA VAL A 72 4.91 -0.70 10.60
C VAL A 72 5.32 0.46 9.69
N LEU A 73 4.48 1.48 9.54
CA LEU A 73 4.80 2.64 8.71
C LEU A 73 5.98 3.45 9.26
N ARG A 74 6.10 3.58 10.58
CA ARG A 74 7.25 4.28 11.20
C ARG A 74 8.55 3.55 10.94
N GLU A 75 8.57 2.24 11.13
CA GLU A 75 9.75 1.41 10.85
C GLU A 75 10.08 1.39 9.35
N ALA A 76 9.07 1.29 8.48
CA ALA A 76 9.25 1.35 7.04
C ALA A 76 9.84 2.70 6.56
N PHE A 77 9.43 3.80 7.19
CA PHE A 77 10.04 5.11 6.96
C PHE A 77 11.51 5.14 7.41
N GLY A 78 11.81 4.63 8.62
CA GLY A 78 13.17 4.54 9.14
C GLY A 78 14.10 3.67 8.28
N ALA A 79 13.57 2.61 7.67
CA ALA A 79 14.28 1.74 6.73
C ALA A 79 14.37 2.33 5.29
N GLY A 80 13.82 3.51 5.04
CA GLY A 80 13.83 4.17 3.73
C GLY A 80 12.99 3.47 2.66
N MET A 81 12.00 2.67 3.08
CA MET A 81 11.06 1.96 2.18
C MET A 81 10.01 2.90 1.61
N ILE A 82 9.64 3.90 2.41
CA ILE A 82 8.64 4.92 2.12
C ILE A 82 9.15 6.29 2.55
N SER A 83 8.56 7.34 2.00
CA SER A 83 8.96 8.71 2.29
C SER A 83 7.74 9.62 2.47
N GLY A 84 7.98 10.76 3.13
CA GLY A 84 6.95 11.74 3.43
C GLY A 84 5.99 11.33 4.55
N ASP A 85 5.16 12.29 4.94
CA ASP A 85 4.06 12.14 5.90
C ASP A 85 2.79 11.53 5.29
N ILE A 86 2.72 11.49 3.97
CA ILE A 86 1.57 11.02 3.19
C ILE A 86 1.10 9.61 3.57
N TRP A 87 1.99 8.70 3.97
CA TRP A 87 1.60 7.36 4.41
C TRP A 87 0.84 7.35 5.73
N MET A 88 1.20 8.25 6.65
CA MET A 88 0.48 8.43 7.91
C MET A 88 -0.88 9.08 7.68
N GLU A 89 -0.97 9.97 6.67
CA GLU A 89 -2.23 10.50 6.20
C GLU A 89 -3.12 9.40 5.59
N MET A 90 -2.58 8.56 4.70
CA MET A 90 -3.30 7.41 4.15
C MET A 90 -3.88 6.52 5.24
N LEU A 91 -3.10 6.26 6.31
CA LEU A 91 -3.59 5.49 7.46
C LEU A 91 -4.81 6.17 8.12
N LYS A 92 -4.75 7.50 8.32
CA LYS A 92 -5.86 8.27 8.88
C LYS A 92 -7.09 8.19 7.97
N VAL A 93 -6.92 8.44 6.68
CA VAL A 93 -8.00 8.42 5.69
C VAL A 93 -8.61 7.04 5.60
N ARG A 94 -7.81 5.97 5.52
CA ARG A 94 -8.31 4.59 5.52
C ARG A 94 -9.19 4.32 6.74
N ASN A 95 -8.72 4.71 7.93
CA ASN A 95 -9.48 4.51 9.16
C ASN A 95 -10.81 5.30 9.16
N GLN A 96 -10.86 6.48 8.54
CA GLN A 96 -12.10 7.24 8.36
C GLN A 96 -13.04 6.58 7.34
N LEU A 97 -12.50 6.11 6.21
CA LEU A 97 -13.26 5.44 5.15
C LEU A 97 -13.97 4.16 5.61
N ALA A 98 -13.42 3.47 6.62
CA ALA A 98 -14.08 2.31 7.24
C ALA A 98 -15.45 2.63 7.88
N HIS A 99 -15.71 3.92 8.12
CA HIS A 99 -16.93 4.44 8.74
C HIS A 99 -17.70 5.41 7.82
N ASP A 100 -17.31 5.52 6.54
CA ASP A 100 -17.87 6.45 5.56
C ASP A 100 -19.15 5.90 4.92
N TYR A 101 -20.21 5.73 5.72
CA TYR A 101 -21.48 5.14 5.27
C TYR A 101 -22.29 6.06 4.34
N ASP A 102 -22.08 7.37 4.41
CA ASP A 102 -22.76 8.40 3.62
C ASP A 102 -21.91 8.94 2.45
N GLY A 103 -20.67 8.46 2.31
CA GLY A 103 -19.78 8.79 1.19
C GLY A 103 -19.21 10.21 1.25
N VAL A 104 -19.23 10.87 2.41
CA VAL A 104 -18.71 12.23 2.59
C VAL A 104 -17.19 12.23 2.54
N ILE A 105 -16.55 11.27 3.22
CA ILE A 105 -15.08 11.20 3.31
C ILE A 105 -14.49 10.83 1.95
N VAL A 106 -15.06 9.87 1.23
CA VAL A 106 -14.55 9.50 -0.10
C VAL A 106 -14.63 10.67 -1.07
N LYS A 107 -15.66 11.51 -1.02
CA LYS A 107 -15.75 12.71 -1.87
C LYS A 107 -14.66 13.74 -1.56
N GLU A 108 -14.28 13.88 -0.29
CA GLU A 108 -13.20 14.77 0.12
C GLU A 108 -11.82 14.26 -0.35
N TYR A 109 -11.58 12.95 -0.24
CA TYR A 109 -10.25 12.37 -0.46
C TYR A 109 -10.05 11.70 -1.82
N CYS A 110 -11.09 11.54 -2.66
CA CYS A 110 -10.97 10.80 -3.93
C CYS A 110 -9.88 11.37 -4.84
N GLN A 111 -9.81 12.69 -4.99
CA GLN A 111 -8.79 13.33 -5.80
C GLN A 111 -7.39 13.10 -5.23
N ARG A 112 -7.25 13.10 -3.90
CA ARG A 112 -5.98 12.84 -3.22
C ARG A 112 -5.54 11.38 -3.35
N ILE A 113 -6.49 10.45 -3.28
CA ILE A 113 -6.25 9.03 -3.56
C ILE A 113 -5.69 8.87 -4.99
N ILE A 114 -6.37 9.47 -5.97
CA ILE A 114 -6.05 9.32 -7.39
C ILE A 114 -4.69 9.94 -7.74
N ARG A 115 -4.44 11.16 -7.26
CA ARG A 115 -3.27 11.95 -7.64
C ARG A 115 -2.04 11.59 -6.83
N ASP A 116 -2.17 11.45 -5.52
CA ASP A 116 -1.00 11.36 -4.64
C ASP A 116 -0.81 9.95 -4.08
N TYR A 117 -1.89 9.28 -3.64
CA TYR A 117 -1.74 8.00 -2.94
C TYR A 117 -1.35 6.86 -3.88
N ILE A 118 -1.94 6.81 -5.06
CA ILE A 118 -1.62 5.80 -6.07
C ILE A 118 -0.14 5.89 -6.48
N ASP A 119 0.40 7.11 -6.67
CA ASP A 119 1.81 7.27 -7.02
C ASP A 119 2.73 6.77 -5.91
N LYS A 120 2.42 7.07 -4.65
CA LYS A 120 3.19 6.56 -3.51
C LYS A 120 3.12 5.04 -3.36
N LEU A 121 1.98 4.43 -3.68
CA LEU A 121 1.85 2.97 -3.70
C LEU A 121 2.71 2.35 -4.81
N TYR A 122 2.76 2.97 -5.99
CA TYR A 122 3.67 2.56 -7.07
C TYR A 122 5.15 2.77 -6.70
N GLU A 123 5.51 3.89 -6.06
CA GLU A 123 6.87 4.11 -5.54
C GLU A 123 7.30 2.99 -4.59
N PHE A 124 6.42 2.56 -3.69
CA PHE A 124 6.69 1.43 -2.79
C PHE A 124 6.84 0.09 -3.54
N ARG A 125 6.00 -0.17 -4.55
CA ARG A 125 6.14 -1.35 -5.44
C ARG A 125 7.52 -1.37 -6.10
N ASP A 126 7.90 -0.26 -6.72
CA ASP A 126 9.15 -0.15 -7.47
C ASP A 126 10.37 -0.19 -6.56
N TRP A 127 10.27 0.36 -5.35
CA TRP A 127 11.27 0.19 -4.31
C TRP A 127 11.43 -1.29 -3.94
N THR A 128 10.33 -2.02 -3.75
CA THR A 128 10.34 -3.45 -3.38
C THR A 128 10.99 -4.29 -4.46
N TYR A 129 10.70 -4.02 -5.74
CA TYR A 129 11.38 -4.68 -6.85
C TYR A 129 12.89 -4.44 -6.83
N ARG A 130 13.30 -3.17 -6.74
CA ARG A 130 14.73 -2.80 -6.81
C ARG A 130 15.56 -3.29 -5.63
N ARG A 131 14.99 -3.37 -4.42
CA ARG A 131 15.75 -3.65 -3.20
C ARG A 131 15.56 -5.06 -2.65
N VAL A 132 14.37 -5.64 -2.81
CA VAL A 132 14.01 -6.90 -2.13
C VAL A 132 13.93 -8.06 -3.12
N LEU A 133 13.42 -7.82 -4.33
CA LEU A 133 13.18 -8.88 -5.31
C LEU A 133 14.27 -9.01 -6.38
N ALA A 134 15.00 -7.93 -6.70
CA ALA A 134 16.09 -7.94 -7.68
C ALA A 134 17.24 -8.89 -7.32
N GLU A 135 17.48 -9.14 -6.03
CA GLU A 135 18.57 -10.00 -5.54
C GLU A 135 18.36 -11.52 -5.81
N ASN A 136 17.26 -11.93 -6.45
CA ASN A 136 16.99 -13.35 -6.75
C ASN A 136 17.26 -13.76 -8.22
N GLN A 137 17.81 -12.88 -9.06
CA GLN A 137 18.07 -13.18 -10.49
C GLN A 137 19.54 -13.45 -10.85
N GLU A 138 20.50 -13.26 -9.94
CA GLU A 138 21.94 -13.49 -10.25
C GLU A 138 22.45 -14.90 -9.88
N GLY A 139 21.57 -15.82 -9.46
CA GLY A 139 21.94 -17.14 -8.94
C GLY A 139 21.53 -18.36 -9.77
N GLU A 140 20.79 -18.21 -10.87
CA GLU A 140 20.27 -19.34 -11.67
C GLU A 140 21.01 -19.58 -13.01
N ASP A 141 22.02 -18.76 -13.34
CA ASP A 141 22.82 -18.86 -14.58
C ASP A 141 24.29 -19.30 -14.33
N ARG A 142 24.55 -20.10 -13.30
CA ARG A 142 25.88 -20.72 -13.07
C ARG A 142 25.82 -22.22 -12.86
#